data_AF-A0A0L0W5Q2-F1
#
_entry.id   AF-A0A0L0W5Q2-F1
#
_cell.length_a   1.000
_cell.length_b   1.000
_cell.length_c   1.000
_cell.angle_alpha   90.00
_cell.angle_beta   90.00
_cell.angle_gamma   90.00
#
_symmetry.space_group_name_H-M   'P 1'
#
loop_
_entity.id
_entity.type
_entity.pdbx_description
1 polymer ?
#
loop_
_entity_poly.entity_id
_entity_poly.type
_entity_poly.pdbx_seq_one_letter_code
_entity_poly.pdbx_strand_id
1 'polypeptide(L)'
;MVDSDNANGQVLPRLPIPSLEDTCARYIKVLEPLQTPKEHEQTKAVVHRFLKTEGPLLHERLQEYASTRASYIEEFWYESYLQHSDSVVLSLNPFFILE
;
A
#
# COMPACT_ATOMS: atom_id res chain seq x y z
N MET A 1 -22.97 13.90 9.06
CA MET A 1 -21.96 14.96 8.95
C MET A 1 -21.78 15.17 7.46
N VAL A 2 -22.23 16.32 6.94
CA VAL A 2 -22.18 16.60 5.50
C VAL A 2 -20.75 17.07 5.21
N ASP A 3 -20.08 16.44 4.25
CA ASP A 3 -18.76 16.87 3.78
C ASP A 3 -18.90 18.22 3.08
N SER A 4 -18.79 19.29 3.88
CA SER A 4 -18.67 20.66 3.42
C SER A 4 -17.26 20.87 2.87
N ASP A 5 -16.98 20.36 1.67
CA ASP A 5 -15.91 20.84 0.77
C ASP A 5 -15.88 20.09 -0.59
N ASN A 6 -17.05 19.92 -1.24
CA ASN A 6 -17.06 19.61 -2.67
C ASN A 6 -17.27 20.89 -3.49
N ALA A 7 -16.26 21.76 -3.51
CA ALA A 7 -16.32 23.04 -4.21
C ALA A 7 -16.41 22.93 -5.75
N ASN A 8 -16.38 21.73 -6.36
CA ASN A 8 -16.38 21.58 -7.82
C ASN A 8 -17.23 20.42 -8.39
N GLY A 9 -18.06 19.73 -7.59
CA GLY A 9 -18.99 18.71 -8.11
C GLY A 9 -18.33 17.54 -8.85
N GLN A 10 -17.01 17.33 -8.68
CA GLN A 10 -16.27 16.27 -9.35
C GLN A 10 -16.38 14.98 -8.54
N VAL A 11 -16.82 13.91 -9.20
CA VAL A 11 -16.72 12.56 -8.66
C VAL A 11 -15.26 12.14 -8.73
N LEU A 12 -14.62 11.95 -7.57
CA LEU A 12 -13.25 11.46 -7.51
C LEU A 12 -13.19 10.00 -8.03
N PRO A 13 -12.18 9.66 -8.86
CA PRO A 13 -12.01 8.29 -9.30
C PRO A 13 -11.65 7.38 -8.12
N ARG A 14 -12.05 6.11 -8.19
CA ARG A 14 -11.60 5.09 -7.24
C ARG A 14 -10.08 4.88 -7.36
N LEU A 15 -9.43 4.58 -6.24
CA LEU A 15 -8.01 4.28 -6.24
C LEU A 15 -7.73 3.00 -7.04
N PRO A 16 -6.90 3.04 -8.10
CA PRO A 16 -6.64 1.87 -8.91
C PRO A 16 -5.72 0.88 -8.18
N ILE A 17 -5.98 -0.41 -8.34
CA ILE A 17 -5.06 -1.46 -7.92
C ILE A 17 -4.11 -1.74 -9.10
N PRO A 18 -2.77 -1.60 -8.93
CA PRO A 18 -1.80 -1.95 -9.97
C PRO A 18 -1.80 -3.45 -10.25
N SER A 19 -1.31 -3.88 -11.42
CA SER A 19 -1.15 -5.32 -11.70
C SER A 19 -0.21 -5.96 -10.68
N LEU A 20 -0.44 -7.24 -10.40
CA LEU A 20 0.39 -8.01 -9.48
C LEU A 20 1.84 -8.09 -10.00
N GLU A 21 2.02 -8.31 -11.31
CA GLU A 21 3.30 -8.41 -11.98
C GLU A 21 4.09 -7.11 -11.91
N ASP A 22 3.46 -5.97 -12.21
CA ASP A 22 4.11 -4.66 -12.14
C ASP A 22 4.52 -4.32 -10.71
N THR A 23 3.67 -4.66 -9.74
CA THR A 23 3.95 -4.45 -8.31
C THR A 23 5.15 -5.27 -7.87
N CYS A 24 5.18 -6.56 -8.22
CA CYS A 24 6.30 -7.45 -7.93
C CYS A 24 7.60 -7.01 -8.62
N ALA A 25 7.53 -6.57 -9.89
CA ALA A 25 8.69 -6.07 -10.62
C ALA A 25 9.27 -4.80 -9.99
N ARG A 26 8.41 -3.85 -9.61
CA ARG A 26 8.80 -2.63 -8.89
C ARG A 26 9.42 -2.95 -7.53
N TYR A 27 8.83 -3.89 -6.78
CA TYR A 27 9.33 -4.33 -5.49
C TYR A 27 10.77 -4.86 -5.58
N ILE A 28 11.04 -5.76 -6.54
CA ILE A 28 12.41 -6.27 -6.78
C ILE A 28 13.35 -5.10 -7.10
N LYS A 29 12.98 -4.22 -8.03
CA LYS A 29 13.82 -3.10 -8.46
C LYS A 29 14.22 -2.17 -7.31
N VAL A 30 13.30 -1.87 -6.40
CA VAL A 30 13.57 -0.97 -5.25
C VAL A 30 14.49 -1.62 -4.21
N LEU A 31 14.47 -2.95 -4.11
CA LEU A 31 15.31 -3.67 -3.15
C LEU A 31 16.75 -3.92 -3.61
N GLU A 32 17.01 -3.88 -4.92
CA GLU A 32 18.35 -4.09 -5.48
C GLU A 32 19.46 -3.26 -4.78
N PRO A 33 19.33 -1.94 -4.55
CA PRO A 33 20.36 -1.17 -3.86
C PRO A 33 20.43 -1.41 -2.34
N LEU A 34 19.45 -2.12 -1.76
CA LEU A 34 19.35 -2.35 -0.31
C LEU A 34 19.86 -3.74 0.11
N GLN A 35 20.25 -4.57 -0.85
CA GLN A 35 20.54 -5.99 -0.64
C GLN A 35 21.90 -6.36 -1.23
N THR A 36 22.54 -7.38 -0.65
CA THR A 36 23.65 -8.06 -1.30
C THR A 36 23.14 -8.85 -2.53
N PRO A 37 24.00 -9.19 -3.51
CA PRO A 37 23.59 -9.98 -4.67
C PRO A 37 22.92 -11.31 -4.30
N LYS A 38 23.39 -11.97 -3.23
CA LYS A 38 22.83 -13.23 -2.75
C LYS A 38 21.40 -13.06 -2.20
N GLU A 39 21.18 -12.05 -1.36
CA GLU A 39 19.85 -11.74 -0.82
C GLU A 39 18.88 -11.31 -1.93
N HIS A 40 19.39 -10.60 -2.93
CA HIS A 40 18.59 -10.14 -4.05
C HIS A 40 18.11 -11.31 -4.93
N GLU A 41 18.97 -12.29 -5.23
CA GLU A 41 18.57 -13.51 -5.94
C GLU A 41 17.57 -14.35 -5.13
N GLN A 42 17.75 -14.45 -3.81
CA GLN A 42 16.76 -15.09 -2.94
C GLN A 42 15.40 -14.37 -2.99
N THR A 43 15.40 -13.04 -2.95
CA THR A 43 14.19 -12.21 -3.05
C THR A 43 13.47 -12.45 -4.38
N LYS A 44 14.19 -12.44 -5.51
CA LYS A 44 13.62 -12.76 -6.84
C LYS A 44 12.97 -14.13 -6.86
N ALA A 45 13.61 -15.15 -6.30
CA ALA A 45 13.07 -16.51 -6.25
C ALA A 45 11.77 -16.59 -5.43
N VAL A 46 11.71 -15.88 -4.29
CA VAL A 46 10.50 -15.80 -3.45
C VAL A 46 9.37 -15.08 -4.17
N VAL A 47 9.65 -13.93 -4.79
CA VAL A 47 8.65 -13.13 -5.53
C VAL A 47 8.10 -13.93 -6.72
N HIS A 48 8.97 -14.62 -7.47
CA HIS A 48 8.54 -15.49 -8.56
C HIS A 48 7.69 -16.68 -8.09
N ARG A 49 7.99 -17.25 -6.91
CA ARG A 49 7.12 -18.27 -6.30
C ARG A 49 5.77 -17.67 -5.93
N PHE A 50 5.74 -16.49 -5.30
CA PHE A 50 4.51 -15.80 -4.90
C PHE A 50 3.59 -15.56 -6.11
N LEU A 51 4.14 -15.07 -7.23
CA LEU A 51 3.40 -14.88 -8.48
C LEU A 51 2.73 -16.14 -9.03
N LYS A 52 3.28 -17.32 -8.73
CA LYS A 52 2.76 -18.62 -9.21
C LYS A 52 1.86 -19.34 -8.21
N THR A 53 1.81 -18.87 -6.96
CA THR A 53 1.15 -19.58 -5.86
C THR A 53 0.07 -18.71 -5.25
N GLU A 54 0.36 -18.03 -4.15
CA GLU A 54 -0.64 -17.30 -3.36
C GLU A 54 -1.00 -15.95 -3.98
N GLY A 55 -0.09 -15.35 -4.73
CA GLY A 55 -0.22 -13.99 -5.27
C GLY A 55 -1.51 -13.78 -6.09
N PRO A 56 -1.83 -14.61 -7.10
CA PRO A 56 -3.04 -14.44 -7.90
C PRO A 56 -4.33 -14.47 -7.08
N LEU A 57 -4.45 -15.43 -6.15
CA LEU A 57 -5.62 -15.57 -5.29
C LEU A 57 -5.78 -14.39 -4.33
N LEU A 58 -4.68 -13.89 -3.76
CA LEU A 58 -4.71 -12.72 -2.89
C LEU A 58 -5.01 -11.44 -3.66
N HIS A 59 -4.50 -11.31 -4.89
CA HIS A 59 -4.80 -10.17 -5.76
C HIS A 59 -6.27 -10.13 -6.18
N GLU A 60 -6.85 -11.28 -6.55
CA GLU A 60 -8.28 -11.40 -6.84
C GLU A 60 -9.14 -10.99 -5.64
N ARG A 61 -8.82 -11.50 -4.44
CA ARG A 61 -9.52 -11.11 -3.20
C ARG A 61 -9.40 -9.61 -2.91
N LEU A 62 -8.24 -9.00 -3.19
CA LEU A 62 -8.06 -7.56 -3.05
C LEU A 62 -8.93 -6.77 -4.04
N GLN A 63 -9.05 -7.23 -5.29
CA GLN A 63 -9.92 -6.62 -6.30
C GLN A 63 -11.39 -6.73 -5.90
N GLU A 64 -11.82 -7.90 -5.42
CA GLU A 64 -13.18 -8.10 -4.88
C GLU A 64 -13.45 -7.16 -3.71
N TYR A 65 -12.53 -7.08 -2.75
CA TYR A 65 -12.60 -6.17 -1.61
C TYR A 65 -12.70 -4.70 -2.03
N ALA A 66 -11.97 -4.29 -3.06
CA ALA A 66 -11.98 -2.92 -3.56
C ALA A 66 -13.25 -2.53 -4.34
N SER A 67 -13.98 -3.51 -4.88
CA SER A 67 -15.12 -3.28 -5.77
C SER A 67 -16.25 -2.42 -5.14
N THR A 68 -16.38 -2.48 -3.81
CA THR A 68 -17.41 -1.77 -3.04
C THR A 68 -16.90 -0.53 -2.31
N ARG A 69 -15.60 -0.19 -2.46
CA ARG A 69 -14.93 0.87 -1.68
C ARG A 69 -14.42 2.00 -2.57
N ALA A 70 -14.36 3.22 -2.05
CA ALA A 70 -13.74 4.35 -2.74
C ALA A 70 -12.20 4.25 -2.72
N SER A 71 -11.65 3.84 -1.58
CA SER A 71 -10.24 3.54 -1.36
C SER A 71 -10.11 2.15 -0.75
N TYR A 72 -9.34 1.26 -1.40
CA TYR A 72 -9.14 -0.10 -0.88
C TYR A 72 -8.14 -0.14 0.29
N ILE A 73 -7.38 0.93 0.53
CA ILE A 73 -6.30 0.97 1.53
C ILE A 73 -6.67 1.73 2.80
N GLU A 74 -7.71 2.57 2.76
CA GLU A 74 -8.08 3.49 3.84
C GLU A 74 -8.23 2.78 5.20
N GLU A 75 -9.01 1.69 5.24
CA GLU A 75 -9.22 0.90 6.47
C GLU A 75 -7.90 0.30 6.99
N PHE A 76 -7.09 -0.28 6.11
CA PHE A 76 -5.77 -0.82 6.49
C PHE A 76 -4.82 0.26 7.00
N TRP A 77 -4.90 1.46 6.43
CA TRP A 77 -4.05 2.59 6.82
C TRP A 77 -4.45 3.11 8.20
N TYR A 78 -5.75 3.20 8.50
CA TYR A 78 -6.22 3.54 9.85
C TYR A 78 -5.74 2.55 10.90
N GLU A 79 -5.88 1.25 10.64
CA GLU A 79 -5.41 0.22 11.56
C GLU A 79 -3.89 0.30 11.78
N SER A 80 -3.10 0.64 10.75
CA SER A 80 -1.65 0.80 10.89
C SER A 80 -1.23 1.88 11.89
N TYR A 81 -2.05 2.92 12.08
CA TYR A 81 -1.84 3.96 13.08
C TYR A 81 -2.40 3.60 14.45
N LEU A 82 -3.59 3.00 14.49
CA LEU A 82 -4.32 2.73 15.73
C LEU A 82 -3.79 1.51 16.50
N GLN A 83 -3.23 0.52 15.79
CA GLN A 83 -2.69 -0.69 16.40
C GLN A 83 -1.23 -0.55 16.85
N HIS A 84 -0.59 0.58 16.54
CA HIS A 84 0.82 0.79 16.88
C HIS A 84 0.99 1.18 18.36
N SER A 85 1.83 0.45 19.09
CA SER A 85 2.01 0.64 20.54
C SER A 85 3.01 1.73 20.94
N ASP A 86 3.83 2.20 20.00
CA ASP A 86 4.85 3.20 20.31
C ASP A 86 4.23 4.57 20.58
N SER A 87 4.93 5.39 21.35
CA SER A 87 4.45 6.73 21.70
C SER A 87 4.27 7.61 20.46
N VAL A 88 3.04 8.12 20.27
CA VAL A 88 2.72 9.04 19.17
C VAL A 88 3.48 10.36 19.23
N VAL A 89 4.02 10.75 20.39
CA VAL A 89 4.69 12.04 20.61
C VAL A 89 5.93 12.22 19.73
N LEU A 90 6.71 11.16 19.52
CA LEU A 90 7.92 11.20 18.70
C LEU A 90 7.78 10.38 17.43
N SER A 91 7.05 9.26 17.49
CA SER A 91 7.00 8.31 16.38
C SER A 91 6.01 8.72 15.27
N LEU A 92 5.07 9.63 15.57
CA LEU A 92 3.94 9.88 14.67
C LEU A 92 3.59 11.33 14.44
N ASN A 93 3.50 12.14 15.50
CA ASN A 93 2.96 13.49 15.40
C ASN A 93 3.99 14.45 14.80
N PRO A 94 3.77 14.97 13.56
CA PRO A 94 4.60 16.05 13.05
C PRO A 94 4.18 17.39 13.68
N PHE A 95 5.09 18.36 13.69
CA PHE A 95 4.76 19.75 13.99
C PHE A 95 5.38 20.68 12.96
N PHE A 96 4.77 21.86 12.79
CA PHE A 96 5.30 22.93 11.96
C PHE A 96 5.80 24.06 12.86
N ILE A 97 6.95 24.61 12.53
CA ILE A 97 7.42 25.89 13.08
C ILE A 97 7.00 26.96 12.08
N LEU A 98 6.28 27.96 12.54
CA LEU A 98 5.87 29.10 11.74
C LEU A 98 6.72 30.30 12.18
N GLU A 99 7.42 30.93 11.24
CA GLU A 99 8.17 32.18 11.40
C GLU A 99 7.38 33.37 10.84
#